data_AF-A0A2K8ZAE2-F1
#
_entry.id   AF-A0A2K8ZAE2-F1
#
_cell.length_a   1.000
_cell.length_b   1.000
_cell.length_c   1.000
_cell.angle_alpha   90.00
_cell.angle_beta   90.00
_cell.angle_gamma   90.00
#
_symmetry.space_group_name_H-M   'P 1'
#
loop_
_entity.id
_entity.type
_entity.pdbx_description
1 polymer ?
#
loop_
_entity_poly.entity_id
_entity_poly.type
_entity_poly.pdbx_seq_one_letter_code
_entity_poly.pdbx_strand_id
1 'polypeptide(L)'
;MYYREYERMEARLRSAKGKRLKRRRSAVVEPVFGSLLNYFGMRRSPGKGKDSAHKRMVMAATAYNLKKWLLAKRWPKVITQVLALQPEGSFFAFMIRVTSRFISSQKSCATVT
;
A
#
# COMPACT_ATOMS: atom_id res chain seq x y z
N MET A 1 -45.49 -4.32 -23.83
CA MET A 1 -44.45 -5.37 -23.80
C MET A 1 -43.31 -5.12 -22.79
N TYR A 2 -43.28 -4.03 -22.02
CA TYR A 2 -42.19 -3.75 -21.04
C TYR A 2 -42.63 -3.90 -19.57
N TYR A 3 -43.94 -3.88 -19.33
CA TYR A 3 -44.53 -3.79 -17.99
C TYR A 3 -44.27 -5.07 -17.16
N ARG A 4 -44.39 -6.24 -17.80
CA ARG A 4 -44.22 -7.54 -17.14
C ARG A 4 -42.77 -7.79 -16.70
N GLU A 5 -41.80 -7.29 -17.45
CA GLU A 5 -40.36 -7.39 -17.18
C GLU A 5 -39.98 -6.45 -16.03
N TYR A 6 -40.56 -5.25 -16.02
CA TYR A 6 -40.40 -4.29 -14.95
C TYR A 6 -40.94 -4.83 -13.62
N GLU A 7 -42.16 -5.35 -13.59
CA GLU A 7 -42.75 -5.97 -12.39
C GLU A 7 -41.92 -7.15 -11.87
N ARG A 8 -41.42 -7.99 -12.78
CA ARG A 8 -40.51 -9.10 -12.43
C ARG A 8 -39.22 -8.61 -11.79
N MET A 9 -38.63 -7.53 -12.30
CA MET A 9 -37.45 -6.92 -11.70
C MET A 9 -37.76 -6.31 -10.33
N GLU A 10 -38.88 -5.59 -10.22
CA GLU A 10 -39.28 -4.92 -8.98
C GLU A 10 -39.53 -5.94 -7.86
N ALA A 11 -40.24 -7.03 -8.16
CA ALA A 11 -40.45 -8.13 -7.22
C ALA A 11 -39.13 -8.75 -6.73
N ARG A 12 -38.16 -8.95 -7.64
CA ARG A 12 -36.82 -9.44 -7.30
C ARG A 12 -36.08 -8.47 -6.37
N LEU A 13 -36.11 -7.18 -6.68
CA LEU A 13 -35.43 -6.13 -5.90
C LEU A 13 -36.07 -5.89 -4.53
N ARG A 14 -37.39 -6.06 -4.41
CA ARG A 14 -38.13 -5.91 -3.15
C ARG A 14 -37.88 -7.06 -2.17
N SER A 15 -37.59 -8.26 -2.66
CA SER A 15 -37.26 -9.43 -1.83
C SER A 15 -36.07 -9.17 -0.88
N ALA A 16 -36.06 -9.80 0.30
CA ALA A 16 -34.96 -9.66 1.26
C ALA A 16 -33.60 -10.09 0.67
N LYS A 17 -33.59 -11.19 -0.09
CA LYS A 17 -32.41 -11.68 -0.82
C LYS A 17 -31.93 -10.65 -1.87
N GLY A 18 -32.84 -10.08 -2.65
CA GLY A 18 -32.53 -9.05 -3.64
C GLY A 18 -31.93 -7.80 -3.03
N LYS A 19 -32.50 -7.31 -1.92
CA LYS A 19 -31.94 -6.18 -1.16
C LYS A 19 -30.53 -6.45 -0.67
N ARG A 20 -30.26 -7.64 -0.11
CA ARG A 20 -28.92 -8.04 0.36
C ARG A 20 -27.91 -8.09 -0.79
N LEU A 21 -28.27 -8.70 -1.91
CA LEU A 21 -27.39 -8.80 -3.09
C LEU A 21 -27.12 -7.43 -3.71
N LYS A 22 -28.13 -6.56 -3.80
CA LYS A 22 -27.97 -5.17 -4.26
C LYS A 22 -26.95 -4.43 -3.39
N ARG A 23 -27.10 -4.48 -2.06
CA ARG A 23 -26.17 -3.87 -1.11
C ARG A 23 -24.75 -4.39 -1.27
N ARG A 24 -24.58 -5.73 -1.35
CA ARG A 24 -23.26 -6.35 -1.53
C ARG A 24 -22.60 -5.91 -2.83
N ARG A 25 -23.35 -5.88 -3.94
CA ARG A 25 -22.82 -5.43 -5.23
C ARG A 25 -22.32 -3.99 -5.11
N SER A 26 -23.18 -3.07 -4.64
CA SER A 26 -22.81 -1.66 -4.45
C SER A 26 -21.57 -1.54 -3.56
N ALA A 27 -21.53 -2.20 -2.41
CA ALA A 27 -20.37 -2.16 -1.53
C ALA A 27 -19.05 -2.58 -2.20
N VAL A 28 -19.09 -3.48 -3.19
CA VAL A 28 -17.90 -3.93 -3.92
C VAL A 28 -17.55 -3.00 -5.09
N VAL A 29 -18.53 -2.48 -5.83
CA VAL A 29 -18.26 -1.67 -7.03
C VAL A 29 -18.02 -0.17 -6.72
N GLU A 30 -18.69 0.41 -5.73
CA GLU A 30 -18.52 1.83 -5.37
C GLU A 30 -17.05 2.21 -5.04
N PRO A 31 -16.28 1.46 -4.24
CA PRO A 31 -14.89 1.84 -3.95
C PRO A 31 -13.97 1.78 -5.17
N VAL A 32 -14.24 0.88 -6.12
CA VAL A 32 -13.49 0.80 -7.39
C VAL A 32 -13.79 2.05 -8.22
N PHE A 33 -15.07 2.40 -8.38
CA PHE A 33 -15.46 3.60 -9.11
C PHE A 33 -14.92 4.88 -8.48
N GLY A 34 -14.96 5.00 -7.15
CA GLY A 34 -14.37 6.13 -6.43
C GLY A 34 -12.86 6.25 -6.69
N SER A 35 -12.15 5.13 -6.70
CA SER A 35 -10.71 5.12 -7.00
C SER A 35 -10.42 5.58 -8.43
N LEU A 36 -11.20 5.10 -9.40
CA LEU A 36 -11.07 5.48 -10.82
C LEU A 36 -11.34 6.97 -11.03
N LEU A 37 -12.40 7.51 -10.41
CA LEU A 37 -12.77 8.92 -10.54
C LEU A 37 -11.75 9.87 -9.91
N ASN A 38 -11.25 9.55 -8.72
CA ASN A 38 -10.39 10.44 -7.93
C ASN A 38 -8.90 10.32 -8.27
N TYR A 39 -8.37 9.10 -8.42
CA TYR A 39 -6.93 8.87 -8.60
C TYR A 39 -6.52 8.62 -10.05
N PHE A 40 -7.37 7.95 -10.84
CA PHE A 40 -7.07 7.67 -12.25
C PHE A 40 -7.59 8.75 -13.21
N GLY A 41 -8.08 9.88 -12.67
CA GLY A 41 -8.51 11.03 -13.48
C GLY A 41 -9.71 10.76 -14.38
N MET A 42 -10.56 9.77 -14.05
CA MET A 42 -11.76 9.45 -14.85
C MET A 42 -12.90 10.46 -14.69
N ARG A 43 -12.81 11.41 -13.74
CA ARG A 43 -13.84 12.45 -13.52
C ARG A 43 -13.96 13.43 -14.70
N ARG A 44 -12.85 13.74 -15.37
CA ARG A 44 -12.82 14.59 -16.57
C ARG A 44 -11.90 13.96 -17.59
N SER A 45 -12.46 13.40 -18.65
CA SER A 45 -11.68 12.86 -19.76
C SER A 45 -11.36 13.97 -20.77
N PRO A 46 -10.09 14.40 -20.92
CA PRO A 46 -9.68 15.31 -22.00
C PRO A 46 -9.93 14.81 -23.44
N GLY A 47 -10.09 13.51 -23.66
CA GLY A 47 -10.33 12.96 -24.99
C GLY A 47 -11.76 13.23 -25.47
N LYS A 48 -11.91 13.73 -26.71
CA LYS A 48 -13.22 13.86 -27.37
C LYS A 48 -13.66 12.50 -27.93
N GLY A 49 -14.96 12.21 -27.82
CA GLY A 49 -15.56 10.99 -28.38
C GLY A 49 -15.59 9.79 -27.43
N LYS A 50 -16.50 8.86 -27.71
CA LYS A 50 -16.77 7.66 -26.90
C LYS A 50 -15.56 6.71 -26.85
N ASP A 51 -14.85 6.57 -27.98
CA ASP A 51 -13.77 5.60 -28.11
C ASP A 51 -12.54 6.00 -27.29
N SER A 52 -12.21 7.29 -27.24
CA SER A 52 -11.08 7.78 -26.44
C SER A 52 -11.35 7.65 -24.94
N ALA A 53 -12.58 7.92 -24.51
CA ALA A 53 -13.03 7.69 -23.14
C ALA A 53 -13.01 6.19 -22.78
N HIS A 54 -13.46 5.31 -23.69
CA HIS A 54 -13.46 3.87 -23.48
C HIS A 54 -12.05 3.31 -23.31
N LYS A 55 -11.11 3.69 -24.18
CA LYS A 55 -9.69 3.27 -24.08
C LYS A 55 -9.09 3.61 -22.71
N ARG A 56 -9.34 4.83 -22.22
CA ARG A 56 -8.86 5.27 -20.91
C ARG A 56 -9.53 4.54 -19.75
N MET A 57 -10.84 4.32 -19.85
CA MET A 57 -11.57 3.54 -18.86
C MET A 57 -10.98 2.13 -18.72
N VAL A 58 -10.71 1.46 -19.84
CA VAL A 58 -10.11 0.12 -19.85
C VAL A 58 -8.69 0.15 -19.27
N MET A 59 -7.85 1.11 -19.68
CA MET A 59 -6.50 1.26 -19.11
C MET A 59 -6.53 1.48 -17.58
N ALA A 60 -7.39 2.39 -17.10
CA ALA A 60 -7.53 2.67 -15.68
C ALA A 60 -8.05 1.45 -14.89
N ALA A 61 -9.03 0.72 -15.43
CA ALA A 61 -9.54 -0.51 -14.82
C ALA A 61 -8.46 -1.60 -14.74
N THR A 62 -7.67 -1.78 -15.81
CA THR A 62 -6.55 -2.72 -15.82
C THR A 62 -5.50 -2.33 -14.78
N ALA A 63 -5.11 -1.06 -14.72
CA ALA A 63 -4.16 -0.58 -13.72
C ALA A 63 -4.65 -0.76 -12.28
N TYR A 64 -5.94 -0.51 -12.00
CA TYR A 64 -6.54 -0.79 -10.69
C TYR A 64 -6.48 -2.28 -10.34
N ASN A 65 -6.84 -3.15 -11.30
CA ASN A 65 -6.78 -4.60 -11.11
C ASN A 65 -5.35 -5.06 -10.83
N LEU A 66 -4.35 -4.57 -11.59
CA LEU A 66 -2.94 -4.87 -11.37
C LEU A 66 -2.47 -4.41 -9.99
N LYS A 67 -2.81 -3.18 -9.57
CA LYS A 67 -2.52 -2.69 -8.22
C LYS A 67 -3.08 -3.62 -7.15
N LYS A 68 -4.33 -4.07 -7.31
CA LYS A 68 -4.97 -5.00 -6.38
C LYS A 68 -4.25 -6.35 -6.32
N TRP A 69 -3.85 -6.90 -7.46
CA TRP A 69 -3.07 -8.15 -7.54
C TRP A 69 -1.70 -8.03 -6.86
N LEU A 70 -0.99 -6.93 -7.10
CA LEU A 70 0.33 -6.68 -6.51
C LEU A 70 0.26 -6.50 -4.99
N LEU A 71 -0.76 -5.80 -4.49
CA LEU A 71 -0.97 -5.61 -3.05
C LEU A 71 -1.56 -6.85 -2.36
N ALA A 72 -2.28 -7.71 -3.09
CA ALA A 72 -2.83 -8.95 -2.55
C ALA A 72 -1.74 -9.99 -2.26
N LYS A 73 -0.66 -10.00 -3.04
CA LYS A 73 0.56 -10.73 -2.67
C LYS A 73 1.10 -10.07 -1.41
N ARG A 74 1.09 -10.78 -0.27
CA ARG A 74 1.47 -10.26 1.04
C ARG A 74 2.97 -10.02 1.07
N TRP A 75 3.39 -8.84 0.62
CA TRP A 75 4.77 -8.39 0.77
C TRP A 75 5.05 -8.24 2.28
N PRO A 76 6.13 -8.83 2.81
CA PRO A 76 6.49 -8.63 4.20
C PRO A 76 6.73 -7.13 4.39
N LYS A 77 5.94 -6.50 5.25
CA LYS A 77 6.23 -5.12 5.68
C LYS A 77 7.54 -5.21 6.45
N VAL A 78 8.62 -4.70 5.86
CA VAL A 78 9.92 -4.64 6.53
C VAL A 78 9.73 -3.69 7.71
N ILE A 79 9.69 -4.25 8.92
CA ILE A 79 9.75 -3.47 10.15
C ILE A 79 11.21 -3.06 10.29
N THR A 80 11.53 -1.84 9.87
CA THR A 80 12.83 -1.24 10.21
C THR A 80 12.84 -1.02 11.71
N GLN A 81 13.56 -1.88 12.45
CA GLN A 81 13.87 -1.61 13.84
C GLN A 81 14.74 -0.37 13.85
N VAL A 82 14.19 0.77 14.30
CA VAL A 82 15.01 1.94 14.60
C VAL A 82 15.85 1.54 15.80
N LEU A 83 17.09 1.16 15.55
CA LEU A 83 18.09 1.07 16.60
C LEU A 83 18.19 2.49 17.16
N ALA A 84 17.55 2.74 18.30
CA ALA A 84 17.80 3.95 19.05
C ALA A 84 19.30 3.94 19.39
N LEU A 85 20.09 4.72 18.65
CA LEU A 85 21.44 5.07 19.06
C LEU A 85 21.32 5.67 20.44
N GLN A 86 21.78 4.95 21.47
CA GLN A 86 21.87 5.51 22.80
C GLN A 86 22.78 6.75 22.74
N PRO A 87 22.36 7.87 23.34
CA PRO A 87 23.11 9.11 23.25
C PRO A 87 24.42 9.02 24.05
N GLU A 88 25.51 9.36 23.38
CA GLU A 88 26.67 10.13 23.88
C GLU A 88 27.51 9.64 25.08
N GLY A 89 27.37 8.39 25.54
CA GLY A 89 28.13 7.91 26.72
C GLY A 89 29.27 6.91 26.45
N SER A 90 29.13 6.03 25.45
CA SER A 90 29.92 4.79 25.40
C SER A 90 31.08 4.80 24.41
N PHE A 91 31.08 5.69 23.42
CA PHE A 91 32.10 5.72 22.37
C PHE A 91 33.45 6.29 22.88
N PHE A 92 33.39 7.32 23.71
CA PHE A 92 34.59 7.95 24.28
C PHE A 92 35.28 7.02 25.29
N ALA A 93 34.50 6.31 26.12
CA ALA A 93 35.01 5.29 27.04
C ALA A 93 35.66 4.10 26.31
N PHE A 94 35.11 3.71 25.15
CA PHE A 94 35.68 2.65 24.31
C PHE A 94 37.04 3.06 23.72
N MET A 95 37.16 4.27 23.18
CA MET A 95 38.42 4.77 22.62
C MET A 95 39.53 4.91 23.69
N ILE A 96 39.20 5.37 24.90
CA ILE A 96 40.16 5.44 26.03
C ILE A 96 40.64 4.05 26.45
N ARG A 97 39.77 3.03 26.40
CA ARG A 97 40.13 1.65 26.75
C ARG A 97 41.04 0.99 25.71
N VAL A 98 40.92 1.38 24.44
CA VAL A 98 41.79 0.91 23.35
C VAL A 98 43.18 1.54 23.46
N THR A 99 43.29 2.84 23.75
CA THR A 99 44.59 3.53 23.85
C THR A 99 45.36 3.17 25.11
N SER A 100 44.69 2.97 26.24
CA SER A 100 45.34 2.57 27.51
C SER A 100 45.98 1.18 27.44
N ARG A 101 45.37 0.22 26.71
CA ARG A 101 45.97 -1.10 26.45
C ARG A 101 47.21 -1.02 25.55
N PHE A 102 47.27 -0.04 24.65
CA PHE A 102 48.42 0.15 23.77
C PHE A 102 49.62 0.75 24.52
N ILE A 103 49.37 1.69 25.45
CA ILE A 103 50.41 2.31 26.29
C ILE A 103 51.00 1.31 27.30
N SER A 104 50.18 0.42 27.88
CA SER A 104 50.69 -0.63 28.78
C SER A 104 51.54 -1.69 28.06
N SER A 105 51.34 -1.90 26.76
CA SER A 105 52.12 -2.87 25.98
C SER A 105 53.54 -2.38 25.66
N GLN A 106 53.74 -1.06 25.48
CA GLN A 106 55.06 -0.48 25.18
C GLN A 106 55.98 -0.42 26.42
N LYS A 107 55.41 -0.29 27.63
CA LYS A 107 56.20 -0.24 28.88
C LYS A 107 56.78 -1.59 29.29
N SER A 108 56.17 -2.72 28.89
CA SER A 108 56.71 -4.05 29.17
C SER A 108 57.92 -4.43 28.30
N CYS A 109 58.16 -3.71 27.19
CA CYS A 109 59.25 -4.00 26.25
C CYS A 109 60.56 -3.25 26.62
N ALA A 110 60.49 -2.21 27.46
CA ALA A 110 61.62 -1.32 27.76
C ALA A 110 62.35 -1.62 29.10
N THR A 111 62.08 -2.74 29.77
CA THR A 111 62.68 -3.07 31.09
C THR A 111 63.49 -4.38 31.07
N VAL A 112 63.83 -4.89 29.88
CA VAL A 112 64.77 -6.02 29.74
C VAL A 112 65.97 -5.57 28.91
N THR A 113 66.83 -4.77 29.53
CA THR A 113 68.27 -4.61 29.22
C THR A 113 68.98 -4.23 30.50
#